data_AF-A0A4R2D8C6-F1
#
_entry.id   AF-A0A4R2D8C6-F1
#
_cell.length_a   1.000
_cell.length_b   1.000
_cell.length_c   1.000
_cell.angle_alpha   90.00
_cell.angle_beta   90.00
_cell.angle_gamma   90.00
#
_symmetry.space_group_name_H-M   'P 1'
#
loop_
_entity.id
_entity.type
_entity.pdbx_description
1 polymer ?
#
loop_
_entity_poly.entity_id
_entity_poly.type
_entity_poly.pdbx_seq_one_letter_code
_entity_poly.pdbx_strand_id
1 'polypeptide(L)' 'MSRFQFVDDHRNTFPVKWLCQILEVSRSGFYRWRTSAAARAERARADQELAEQIRVIHADSDDTYGSPRVTAELRDAGF' A
#
# COMPACT_ATOMS: atom_id res chain seq x y z
N MET A 1 -0.34 -11.76 6.18
CA MET A 1 0.95 -11.28 6.76
C MET A 1 2.07 -11.54 5.76
N SER A 2 2.93 -10.56 5.47
CA SER A 2 4.03 -10.77 4.50
C SER A 2 5.25 -11.43 5.16
N ARG A 3 6.11 -12.09 4.38
CA ARG A 3 7.36 -12.68 4.88
C ARG A 3 8.28 -11.65 5.52
N PHE A 4 8.31 -10.43 4.99
CA PHE A 4 9.10 -9.34 5.59
C PHE A 4 8.50 -8.85 6.91
N GLN A 5 7.17 -8.83 7.05
CA GLN A 5 6.53 -8.54 8.33
C GLN A 5 6.91 -9.57 9.39
N PHE A 6 6.87 -10.87 9.04
CA PHE A 6 7.29 -11.93 9.95
C PHE A 6 8.75 -11.75 10.41
N VAL A 7 9.67 -11.41 9.49
CA VAL A 7 11.06 -11.11 9.84
C VAL A 7 11.13 -9.93 10.82
N ASP A 8 10.37 -8.86 10.57
CA ASP A 8 10.38 -7.67 11.42
C ASP A 8 9.91 -7.98 12.84
N ASP A 9 8.83 -8.75 12.98
CA ASP A 9 8.23 -9.10 14.27
C ASP A 9 9.16 -9.97 15.13
N HIS A 10 10.01 -10.79 14.49
CA HIS A 10 10.86 -11.76 15.18
C HIS A 10 12.35 -11.38 15.24
N ARG A 11 12.76 -10.25 14.63
CA ARG A 11 14.17 -9.82 14.52
C ARG A 11 14.88 -9.59 15.87
N ASN A 12 14.11 -9.35 16.94
CA ASN A 12 14.65 -9.11 18.27
C ASN A 12 14.94 -10.42 19.02
N THR A 13 14.36 -11.53 18.56
CA THR A 13 14.53 -12.88 19.14
C THR A 13 15.51 -13.71 18.32
N PHE A 14 15.49 -13.58 16.98
CA PHE A 14 16.33 -14.37 16.08
C PHE A 14 17.15 -13.49 15.12
N PRO A 15 18.35 -13.94 14.69
CA PRO A 15 19.13 -13.19 13.72
C PRO A 15 18.39 -13.00 12.39
N VAL A 16 18.32 -11.76 11.91
CA VAL A 16 17.68 -11.40 10.62
C VAL A 16 18.21 -12.25 9.47
N LYS A 17 19.52 -12.57 9.45
CA LYS A 17 20.12 -13.43 8.42
C LYS A 17 19.48 -14.82 8.40
N TRP A 18 19.28 -15.42 9.57
CA TRP A 18 18.69 -16.74 9.71
C TRP A 18 17.21 -16.74 9.32
N LEU A 19 16.45 -15.74 9.80
CA LEU A 19 15.04 -15.56 9.42
C LEU A 19 14.88 -15.39 7.90
N CYS A 20 15.70 -14.55 7.27
CA CYS A 20 15.68 -14.36 5.83
C CYS A 20 16.02 -15.65 5.06
N GLN A 21 16.97 -16.45 5.54
CA GLN A 21 17.35 -17.73 4.92
C GLN A 21 16.22 -18.76 4.98
N ILE A 22 15.63 -18.98 6.17
CA ILE A 22 14.55 -19.96 6.34
C ILE A 22 13.31 -19.57 5.57
N LEU A 23 13.02 -18.28 5.53
CA LEU A 23 11.91 -17.85 4.72
C LEU A 23 12.26 -18.03 3.26
N GLU A 24 13.49 -17.78 2.79
CA GLU A 24 13.89 -17.63 1.37
C GLU A 24 13.62 -16.21 0.84
N VAL A 25 13.89 -15.20 1.65
CA VAL A 25 13.88 -13.79 1.22
C VAL A 25 15.28 -13.19 1.30
N SER A 26 15.55 -12.18 0.47
CA SER A 26 16.82 -11.48 0.55
C SER A 26 16.87 -10.52 1.74
N ARG A 27 18.02 -10.47 2.43
CA ARG A 27 18.28 -9.50 3.51
C ARG A 27 18.17 -8.06 3.03
N SER A 28 18.68 -7.77 1.84
CA SER A 28 18.57 -6.43 1.21
C SER A 28 17.11 -6.07 0.91
N GLY A 29 16.30 -7.05 0.47
CA GLY A 29 14.87 -6.87 0.29
C GLY A 29 14.14 -6.55 1.59
N PHE A 30 14.49 -7.23 2.69
CA PHE A 30 13.94 -6.94 4.01
C PHE A 30 14.23 -5.51 4.46
N TYR A 31 15.50 -5.08 4.41
CA TYR A 31 15.85 -3.73 4.82
C TYR A 31 15.19 -2.66 3.94
N ARG A 32 15.12 -2.87 2.62
CA ARG A 32 14.38 -1.96 1.72
C ARG A 32 12.88 -1.92 2.04
N TRP A 33 12.27 -3.07 2.33
CA TRP A 33 10.86 -3.14 2.73
C TRP A 33 10.61 -2.39 4.05
N ARG A 34 11.55 -2.48 4.99
CA ARG A 34 11.47 -1.80 6.29
C ARG A 34 11.69 -0.29 6.16
N THR A 35 12.70 0.16 5.41
CA THR A 35 12.95 1.59 5.21
C THR A 35 11.86 2.27 4.39
N SER A 36 11.20 1.53 3.49
CA SER A 36 10.04 2.02 2.72
C SER A 36 8.73 2.03 3.52
N ALA A 37 8.72 1.70 4.82
CA ALA A 37 7.49 1.64 5.61
C ALA A 37 6.70 2.97 5.61
N ALA A 38 7.37 4.10 5.83
CA ALA A 38 6.73 5.41 5.80
C ALA A 38 6.13 5.73 4.42
N ALA A 39 6.89 5.51 3.34
CA ALA A 39 6.41 5.72 1.98
C ALA A 39 5.26 4.75 1.58
N ARG A 40 5.22 3.54 2.15
CA ARG A 40 4.08 2.63 1.98
C ARG A 40 2.85 3.11 2.73
N ALA A 41 3.02 3.60 3.96
CA ALA A 41 1.92 4.15 4.74
C ALA A 41 1.32 5.40 4.06
N GLU A 42 2.18 6.28 3.53
CA GLU A 42 1.71 7.47 2.83
C GLU A 42 0.93 7.13 1.54
N ARG A 43 1.45 6.20 0.74
CA ARG A 43 0.71 5.69 -0.42
C ARG A 43 -0.63 5.07 -0.03
N ALA A 44 -0.67 4.29 1.04
CA ALA A 44 -1.92 3.69 1.50
C ALA A 44 -2.95 4.76 1.94
N ARG A 45 -2.50 5.87 2.53
CA ARG A 45 -3.38 7.01 2.85
C ARG A 45 -3.88 7.71 1.59
N ALA A 46 -2.98 8.02 0.65
CA ALA A 46 -3.35 8.62 -0.62
C ALA A 46 -4.33 7.73 -1.41
N ASP A 47 -4.12 6.41 -1.43
CA ASP A 47 -5.03 5.45 -2.06
C ASP A 47 -6.41 5.44 -1.38
N GLN A 48 -6.46 5.59 -0.05
CA GLN A 48 -7.72 5.68 0.70
C GLN A 48 -8.47 6.98 0.38
N GLU A 49 -7.76 8.11 0.35
CA GLU A 49 -8.30 9.43 -0.02
C GLU A 49 -8.85 9.39 -1.45
N LEU A 50 -8.08 8.85 -2.41
CA LEU A 50 -8.52 8.66 -3.79
C LEU A 50 -9.75 7.75 -3.89
N ALA A 51 -9.76 6.63 -3.15
CA ALA A 51 -10.88 5.71 -3.15
C ALA A 51 -12.16 6.34 -2.56
N GLU A 52 -12.02 7.25 -1.59
CA GLU A 52 -13.16 8.02 -1.07
C GLU A 52 -13.70 8.97 -2.13
N GLN A 53 -12.83 9.71 -2.82
CA GLN A 53 -13.26 10.61 -3.89
C GLN A 53 -13.98 9.86 -5.02
N ILE A 54 -13.49 8.66 -5.39
CA ILE A 54 -14.16 7.77 -6.35
C ILE A 54 -15.58 7.44 -5.89
N ARG A 55 -15.76 7.09 -4.61
CA ARG A 55 -17.09 6.75 -4.05
C ARG A 55 -18.03 7.94 -4.10
N VAL A 56 -17.55 9.13 -3.74
CA VAL A 56 -18.33 10.38 -3.78
C VAL A 56 -18.80 10.66 -5.21
N ILE A 57 -17.89 10.71 -6.18
CA ILE A 57 -18.26 11.00 -7.58
C ILE A 57 -19.24 9.96 -8.13
N HIS A 58 -19.04 8.68 -7.80
CA HIS A 58 -19.93 7.63 -8.26
C HIS A 58 -21.34 7.78 -7.68
N ALA A 59 -21.44 8.03 -6.36
CA ALA A 59 -22.71 8.26 -5.68
C ALA A 59 -23.42 9.53 -6.18
N ASP A 60 -22.69 10.63 -6.37
CA ASP A 60 -23.21 11.90 -6.90
C ASP A 60 -23.72 11.77 -8.34
N SER A 61 -23.28 10.73 -9.05
CA SER A 61 -23.73 10.41 -10.42
C SER A 61 -24.91 9.45 -10.48
N ASP A 62 -25.62 9.23 -9.36
CA ASP A 62 -26.67 8.20 -9.21
C ASP A 62 -26.16 6.82 -9.67
N ASP A 63 -24.93 6.48 -9.28
CA ASP A 63 -24.21 5.23 -9.65
C ASP A 63 -24.10 4.97 -11.17
N THR A 64 -24.33 5.99 -12.01
CA THR A 64 -24.36 5.84 -13.47
C THR A 64 -22.98 6.06 -14.10
N TYR A 65 -22.08 6.79 -13.45
CA TYR A 65 -20.74 7.01 -13.99
C TYR A 65 -19.87 5.78 -13.80
N GLY A 66 -19.50 5.14 -14.92
CA GLY A 66 -18.46 4.14 -14.96
C GLY A 66 -17.04 4.73 -14.84
N SER A 67 -16.04 3.85 -14.70
CA SER A 67 -14.63 4.22 -14.47
C SER A 67 -14.10 5.36 -15.37
N PRO A 68 -14.36 5.42 -16.69
CA PRO A 68 -13.85 6.51 -17.51
C PRO A 68 -14.35 7.90 -17.12
N ARG A 69 -15.63 8.02 -16.73
CA ARG A 69 -16.23 9.30 -16.32
C ARG A 69 -15.78 9.69 -14.92
N VAL A 70 -15.75 8.74 -13.98
CA VAL A 70 -15.19 8.99 -12.65
C VAL A 70 -13.74 9.45 -12.73
N THR A 71 -12.93 8.87 -13.64
CA THR A 71 -11.54 9.29 -13.86
C THR A 71 -11.44 10.70 -14.44
N ALA A 72 -12.39 11.12 -15.29
CA ALA A 72 -12.42 12.48 -15.82
C ALA A 72 -12.72 13.49 -14.69
N GLU A 73 -13.76 13.23 -13.90
CA GLU A 73 -14.14 14.07 -12.75
C GLU A 73 -13.03 14.14 -11.70
N LEU A 74 -12.31 13.04 -11.45
CA LEU A 74 -11.14 13.02 -10.57
C LEU A 74 -10.04 13.97 -11.04
N ARG A 75 -9.72 13.94 -12.35
CA ARG A 75 -8.71 14.82 -12.93
C ARG A 75 -9.12 16.29 -12.85
N ASP A 76 -10.39 16.57 -13.10
CA ASP A 76 -10.95 17.92 -12.99
C ASP A 76 -10.94 18.42 -11.54
N ALA A 77 -11.07 17.51 -10.56
CA ALA A 77 -10.93 17.78 -9.13
C ALA A 77 -9.46 17.84 -8.65
N GLY A 78 -8.48 17.61 -9.53
CA GLY A 78 -7.04 17.73 -9.23
C GLY A 78 -6.37 16.48 -8.67
N PHE A 79 -6.97 15.30 -8.85
CA PHE A 79 -6.36 13.99 -8.54
C PHE A 79 -5.53 13.42 -9.69
#